data_AF-A0AAV0WM34-F1
#
_entry.id   AF-A0AAV0WM34-F1
#
_cell.length_a   1.000
_cell.length_b   1.000
_cell.length_c   1.000
_cell.angle_alpha   90.00
_cell.angle_beta   90.00
_cell.angle_gamma   90.00
#
_symmetry.space_group_name_H-M   'P 1'
#
loop_
_entity.id
_entity.type
_entity.pdbx_description
1 polymer ?
#
loop_
_entity_poly.entity_id
_entity_poly.type
_entity_poly.pdbx_seq_one_letter_code
_entity_poly.pdbx_strand_id
1 'polypeptide(L)'
;MRQSRRPQLPRNIHEISEMLSDPRNANYASTFQIPSSAFFNQELIVNGVSVGLIFANISAIEKYRQELATVEMVGINGTYKTVLSVPGDLRCFLTFQVLYRSVAFPMVYVLLGSETEETYSVLFTVILNILPLNYDRIRFVTDYERALMNAVQRIFPNSELLCCWFSFSQKLFDIVTEKLMVS
;
A
#
# COMPACT_ATOMS: atom_id res chain seq x y z
N MET A 1 -27.47 -26.25 -4.21
CA MET A 1 -26.49 -25.15 -4.21
C MET A 1 -26.60 -24.40 -2.89
N ARG A 2 -25.63 -24.53 -1.98
CA ARG A 2 -25.61 -23.75 -0.73
C ARG A 2 -25.50 -22.27 -1.13
N GLN A 3 -26.48 -21.46 -0.75
CA GLN A 3 -26.28 -20.01 -0.69
C GLN A 3 -25.09 -19.78 0.24
N SER A 4 -23.92 -19.52 -0.34
CA SER A 4 -22.80 -18.98 0.42
C SER A 4 -23.31 -17.68 1.01
N ARG A 5 -23.57 -17.66 2.33
CA ARG A 5 -23.93 -16.43 3.04
C ARG A 5 -22.73 -15.52 2.89
N ARG A 6 -22.80 -14.59 1.95
CA ARG A 6 -21.77 -13.55 1.78
C ARG A 6 -21.59 -12.86 3.13
N PRO A 7 -20.35 -12.49 3.48
CA PRO A 7 -20.12 -11.73 4.70
C PRO A 7 -20.98 -10.47 4.71
N GLN A 8 -21.37 -10.00 5.90
CA GLN A 8 -21.96 -8.69 6.05
C GLN A 8 -20.98 -7.62 5.55
N LEU A 9 -21.51 -6.49 5.08
CA LEU A 9 -20.65 -5.38 4.69
C LEU A 9 -19.96 -4.79 5.93
N PRO A 10 -18.63 -4.62 5.90
CA PRO A 10 -17.89 -4.04 7.02
C PRO A 10 -18.24 -2.55 7.17
N ARG A 11 -18.31 -2.07 8.41
CA ARG A 11 -18.65 -0.68 8.73
C ARG A 11 -17.43 0.23 8.86
N ASN A 12 -16.26 -0.34 9.12
CA ASN A 12 -15.00 0.36 9.29
C ASN A 12 -13.84 -0.58 8.93
N ILE A 13 -12.61 -0.04 8.88
CA ILE A 13 -11.40 -0.79 8.54
C ILE A 13 -11.16 -1.97 9.50
N HIS A 14 -11.45 -1.80 10.79
CA HIS A 14 -11.28 -2.86 11.79
C HIS A 14 -12.14 -4.09 11.49
N GLU A 15 -13.41 -3.89 11.14
CA GLU A 15 -14.30 -4.99 10.74
C GLU A 15 -13.80 -5.71 9.48
N ILE A 16 -13.11 -5.02 8.54
CA ILE A 16 -12.46 -5.69 7.40
C ILE A 16 -11.37 -6.64 7.91
N SER A 17 -10.54 -6.19 8.84
CA SER A 17 -9.46 -6.99 9.45
C SER A 17 -10.01 -8.24 10.15
N GLU A 18 -11.07 -8.08 10.96
CA GLU A 18 -11.75 -9.20 11.63
C GLU A 18 -12.34 -10.18 10.62
N MET A 19 -12.97 -9.67 9.55
CA MET A 19 -13.55 -10.50 8.49
C MET A 19 -12.50 -11.35 7.76
N LEU A 20 -11.30 -10.83 7.53
CA LEU A 20 -10.23 -11.59 6.86
C LEU A 20 -9.55 -12.61 7.78
N SER A 21 -9.59 -12.37 9.09
CA SER A 21 -9.11 -13.30 10.11
C SER A 21 -10.10 -14.43 10.40
N ASP A 22 -11.38 -14.26 10.03
CA ASP A 22 -12.43 -15.25 10.25
C ASP A 22 -12.25 -16.49 9.33
N PRO A 23 -12.08 -17.70 9.90
CA PRO A 23 -11.95 -18.93 9.11
C PRO A 23 -13.14 -19.21 8.18
N ARG A 24 -14.34 -18.68 8.49
CA ARG A 24 -15.54 -18.80 7.64
C ARG A 24 -15.37 -18.07 6.30
N ASN A 25 -14.47 -17.08 6.26
CA ASN A 25 -14.18 -16.25 5.10
C ASN A 25 -12.86 -16.65 4.41
N ALA A 26 -12.28 -17.81 4.72
CA ALA A 26 -10.98 -18.25 4.18
C ALA A 26 -10.86 -18.16 2.65
N ASN A 27 -11.96 -18.34 1.92
CA ASN A 27 -12.00 -18.18 0.45
C ASN A 27 -11.69 -16.76 -0.03
N TYR A 28 -11.89 -15.74 0.81
CA TYR A 28 -11.57 -14.34 0.55
C TYR A 28 -10.20 -13.92 1.11
N ALA A 29 -9.57 -14.77 1.94
CA ALA A 29 -8.30 -14.52 2.61
C ALA A 29 -7.14 -15.40 2.07
N SER A 30 -7.36 -16.13 0.98
CA SER A 30 -6.41 -17.08 0.40
C SER A 30 -5.84 -16.60 -0.93
N THR A 31 -4.58 -16.95 -1.19
CA THR A 31 -3.91 -16.75 -2.47
C THR A 31 -4.39 -17.76 -3.52
N PHE A 32 -4.36 -17.38 -4.80
CA PHE A 32 -4.77 -18.24 -5.92
C PHE A 32 -3.68 -19.22 -6.41
N GLN A 33 -2.48 -19.17 -5.84
CA GLN A 33 -1.38 -20.06 -6.22
C GLN A 33 -1.62 -21.50 -5.73
N ILE A 34 -0.85 -22.45 -6.26
CA ILE A 34 -0.94 -23.88 -5.89
C ILE A 34 0.40 -24.32 -5.27
N PRO A 35 0.41 -24.83 -4.02
CA PRO A 35 -0.71 -24.86 -3.07
C PRO A 35 -1.12 -23.44 -2.63
N SER A 36 -2.39 -23.25 -2.28
CA SER A 36 -2.86 -21.97 -1.75
C SER A 36 -2.31 -21.73 -0.35
N SER A 37 -2.17 -20.46 0.00
CA SER A 37 -1.79 -19.99 1.33
C SER A 37 -2.65 -18.81 1.73
N ALA A 38 -2.84 -18.57 3.02
CA ALA A 38 -3.44 -17.32 3.47
C ALA A 38 -2.53 -16.15 3.04
N PHE A 39 -3.10 -15.08 2.47
CA PHE A 39 -2.30 -13.87 2.27
C PHE A 39 -2.07 -13.18 3.61
N PHE A 40 -0.90 -12.59 3.78
CA PHE A 40 -0.62 -11.78 4.94
C PHE A 40 -1.53 -10.56 4.93
N ASN A 41 -2.13 -10.28 6.08
CA ASN A 41 -2.87 -9.06 6.31
C ASN A 41 -2.58 -8.56 7.72
N GLN A 42 -2.52 -7.24 7.89
CA GLN A 42 -2.30 -6.62 9.19
C GLN A 42 -3.00 -5.26 9.25
N GLU A 43 -3.73 -5.03 10.33
CA GLU A 43 -4.33 -3.74 10.62
C GLU A 43 -3.25 -2.72 11.03
N LEU A 44 -3.34 -1.52 10.47
CA LEU A 44 -2.49 -0.39 10.80
C LEU A 44 -3.20 0.47 11.84
N ILE A 45 -2.58 0.64 13.00
CA ILE A 45 -3.17 1.35 14.14
C ILE A 45 -2.29 2.54 14.51
N VAL A 46 -2.88 3.73 14.61
CA VAL A 46 -2.22 4.95 15.11
C VAL A 46 -3.06 5.48 16.27
N ASN A 47 -2.43 5.64 17.45
CA ASN A 47 -3.09 6.14 18.67
C ASN A 47 -4.39 5.39 19.02
N GLY A 48 -4.41 4.06 18.80
CA GLY A 48 -5.59 3.21 19.07
C GLY A 48 -6.68 3.27 18.00
N VAL A 49 -6.48 4.00 16.91
CA VAL A 49 -7.44 4.11 15.80
C VAL A 49 -6.94 3.31 14.60
N SER A 50 -7.82 2.52 14.00
CA SER A 50 -7.56 1.84 12.73
C SER A 50 -7.44 2.85 11.60
N VAL A 51 -6.28 2.93 10.97
CA VAL A 51 -5.99 3.89 9.89
C VAL A 51 -5.72 3.22 8.55
N GLY A 52 -5.66 1.89 8.52
CA GLY A 52 -5.47 1.15 7.29
C GLY A 52 -5.33 -0.35 7.50
N LEU A 53 -5.21 -1.06 6.39
CA LEU A 53 -5.07 -2.50 6.33
C LEU A 53 -4.11 -2.83 5.18
N ILE A 54 -3.00 -3.47 5.53
CA ILE A 54 -1.95 -3.88 4.58
C ILE A 54 -2.13 -5.36 4.22
N PHE A 55 -1.83 -5.71 2.96
CA PHE A 55 -1.91 -7.06 2.43
C PHE A 55 -0.68 -7.40 1.58
N ALA A 56 -0.23 -8.65 1.67
CA ALA A 56 0.86 -9.16 0.84
C ALA A 56 0.78 -10.68 0.62
N ASN A 57 1.28 -11.15 -0.53
CA ASN A 57 1.51 -12.58 -0.75
C ASN A 57 2.92 -12.94 -0.28
N ILE A 58 3.06 -13.33 1.00
CA ILE A 58 4.37 -13.69 1.59
C ILE A 58 5.01 -14.85 0.85
N SER A 59 4.25 -15.85 0.42
CA SER A 59 4.82 -16.97 -0.33
C SER A 59 5.45 -16.52 -1.65
N ALA A 60 4.87 -15.51 -2.32
CA ALA A 60 5.49 -14.91 -3.51
C ALA A 60 6.73 -14.10 -3.15
N ILE A 61 6.69 -13.32 -2.07
CA ILE A 61 7.87 -12.58 -1.57
C ILE A 61 9.03 -13.53 -1.27
N GLU A 62 8.77 -14.63 -0.56
CA GLU A 62 9.78 -15.65 -0.26
C GLU A 62 10.32 -16.32 -1.52
N LYS A 63 9.43 -16.64 -2.47
CA LYS A 63 9.81 -17.25 -3.74
C LYS A 63 10.80 -16.38 -4.53
N TYR A 64 10.66 -15.06 -4.49
CA TYR A 64 11.49 -14.11 -5.22
C TYR A 64 12.52 -13.39 -4.34
N ARG A 65 12.81 -13.92 -3.14
CA ARG A 65 13.68 -13.28 -2.15
C ARG A 65 15.06 -12.91 -2.71
N GLN A 66 15.64 -13.76 -3.55
CA GLN A 66 16.97 -13.49 -4.14
C GLN A 66 16.93 -12.34 -5.13
N GLU A 67 15.90 -12.29 -5.98
CA GLU A 67 15.69 -11.20 -6.93
C GLU A 67 15.38 -9.89 -6.20
N LEU A 68 14.54 -9.94 -5.16
CA LEU A 68 14.20 -8.80 -4.32
C LEU A 68 15.43 -8.16 -3.67
N ALA A 69 16.44 -8.95 -3.29
CA ALA A 69 17.70 -8.44 -2.74
C ALA A 69 18.53 -7.60 -3.75
N THR A 70 18.22 -7.70 -5.05
CA THR A 70 18.89 -6.96 -6.13
C THR A 70 18.07 -5.77 -6.64
N VAL A 71 16.89 -5.54 -6.08
CA VAL A 71 16.05 -4.37 -6.42
C VAL A 71 16.73 -3.10 -5.91
N GLU A 72 16.76 -2.08 -6.75
CA GLU A 72 17.31 -0.75 -6.43
C GLU A 72 16.27 0.37 -6.56
N MET A 73 15.04 0.04 -6.97
CA MET A 73 13.99 1.03 -7.20
C MET A 73 12.62 0.50 -6.80
N VAL A 74 11.88 1.36 -6.11
CA VAL A 74 10.53 1.09 -5.64
C VAL A 74 9.63 2.25 -6.01
N GLY A 75 8.46 1.94 -6.56
CA GLY A 75 7.38 2.89 -6.77
C GLY A 75 6.35 2.80 -5.65
N ILE A 76 5.88 3.94 -5.15
CA ILE A 76 4.74 4.01 -4.25
C ILE A 76 3.67 4.86 -4.93
N ASN A 77 2.51 4.26 -5.18
CA ASN A 77 1.43 4.92 -5.90
C ASN A 77 0.10 4.76 -5.15
N GLY A 78 -0.52 5.88 -4.81
CA GLY A 78 -1.88 5.95 -4.30
C GLY A 78 -2.91 6.08 -5.45
N THR A 79 -4.08 5.47 -5.30
CA THR A 79 -5.22 5.70 -6.19
C THR A 79 -6.51 5.88 -5.40
N TYR A 80 -7.27 6.91 -5.79
CA TYR A 80 -8.48 7.35 -5.10
C TYR A 80 -9.76 6.82 -5.77
N LYS A 81 -9.70 6.54 -7.08
CA LYS A 81 -10.88 6.15 -7.88
C LYS A 81 -11.32 4.70 -7.67
N THR A 82 -10.44 3.88 -7.12
CA THR A 82 -10.67 2.43 -6.93
C THR A 82 -10.95 2.07 -5.47
N VAL A 83 -11.05 3.08 -4.60
CA VAL A 83 -11.34 2.90 -3.18
C VAL A 83 -12.78 2.44 -3.02
N LEU A 84 -12.97 1.41 -2.19
CA LEU A 84 -14.30 0.92 -1.86
C LEU A 84 -15.10 2.04 -1.19
N SER A 85 -16.34 2.25 -1.64
CA SER A 85 -17.26 3.18 -0.98
C SER A 85 -17.72 2.69 0.40
N VAL A 86 -17.44 1.41 0.71
CA VAL A 86 -17.76 0.77 1.97
C VAL A 86 -16.53 -0.01 2.46
N PRO A 87 -16.02 0.25 3.66
CA PRO A 87 -16.51 1.26 4.60
C PRO A 87 -16.12 2.69 4.19
N GLY A 88 -16.93 3.67 4.58
CA GLY A 88 -16.78 5.07 4.14
C GLY A 88 -15.60 5.82 4.77
N ASP A 89 -14.86 5.17 5.66
CA ASP A 89 -13.63 5.68 6.29
C ASP A 89 -12.37 5.40 5.44
N LEU A 90 -12.48 4.68 4.33
CA LEU A 90 -11.39 4.50 3.37
C LEU A 90 -11.22 5.73 2.46
N ARG A 91 -9.96 6.10 2.20
CA ARG A 91 -9.57 7.27 1.40
C ARG A 91 -8.70 6.94 0.20
N CYS A 92 -7.79 5.99 0.36
CA CYS A 92 -6.77 5.71 -0.65
C CYS A 92 -6.48 4.20 -0.73
N PHE A 93 -6.30 3.70 -1.95
CA PHE A 93 -5.71 2.40 -2.19
C PHE A 93 -4.29 2.60 -2.68
N LEU A 94 -3.32 2.17 -1.88
CA LEU A 94 -1.90 2.36 -2.13
C LEU A 94 -1.26 1.04 -2.53
N THR A 95 -0.32 1.13 -3.47
CA THR A 95 0.51 0.00 -3.90
C THR A 95 1.98 0.30 -3.69
N PHE A 96 2.71 -0.66 -3.14
CA PHE A 96 4.16 -0.64 -3.05
C PHE A 96 4.71 -1.60 -4.11
N GLN A 97 5.39 -1.06 -5.11
CA GLN A 97 5.77 -1.76 -6.32
C GLN A 97 7.29 -1.84 -6.40
N VAL A 98 7.83 -3.03 -6.60
CA VAL A 98 9.25 -3.19 -6.91
C VAL A 98 9.45 -3.01 -8.41
N LEU A 99 10.43 -2.21 -8.79
CA LEU A 99 10.82 -2.05 -10.19
C LEU A 99 11.98 -2.99 -10.46
N TYR A 100 11.71 -4.07 -11.18
CA TYR A 100 12.67 -5.11 -11.50
C TYR A 100 12.72 -5.33 -13.01
N ARG A 101 13.91 -5.23 -13.60
CA ARG A 101 14.14 -5.37 -15.06
C ARG A 101 13.18 -4.52 -15.89
N SER A 102 13.00 -3.26 -15.50
CA SER A 102 12.13 -2.28 -16.16
C SER A 102 10.63 -2.62 -16.15
N VAL A 103 10.21 -3.52 -15.25
CA VAL A 103 8.80 -3.85 -15.04
C VAL A 103 8.45 -3.58 -13.57
N ALA A 104 7.28 -2.97 -13.34
CA ALA A 104 6.77 -2.73 -12.00
C ALA A 104 5.92 -3.92 -11.54
N PHE A 105 6.26 -4.47 -10.38
CA PHE A 105 5.53 -5.57 -9.74
C PHE A 105 4.97 -5.09 -8.41
N PRO A 106 3.64 -4.99 -8.25
CA PRO A 106 3.04 -4.68 -6.96
C PRO A 106 3.24 -5.85 -5.99
N MET A 107 3.97 -5.61 -4.90
CA MET A 107 4.28 -6.63 -3.90
C MET A 107 3.43 -6.50 -2.65
N VAL A 108 3.03 -5.26 -2.33
CA VAL A 108 2.22 -4.93 -1.15
C VAL A 108 1.09 -4.00 -1.56
N TYR A 109 -0.09 -4.25 -1.02
CA TYR A 109 -1.30 -3.49 -1.24
C TYR A 109 -1.82 -2.96 0.09
N VAL A 110 -2.37 -1.76 0.09
CA VAL A 110 -2.80 -1.10 1.33
C VAL A 110 -4.11 -0.36 1.10
N LEU A 111 -5.09 -0.62 1.95
CA LEU A 111 -6.27 0.22 2.09
C LEU A 111 -6.01 1.21 3.21
N LEU A 112 -6.05 2.51 2.93
CA LEU A 112 -5.76 3.57 3.90
C LEU A 112 -7.03 4.40 4.16
N GLY A 113 -7.30 4.67 5.44
CA GLY A 113 -8.32 5.64 5.87
C GLY A 113 -7.76 7.02 6.20
N SER A 114 -6.44 7.15 6.26
CA SER A 114 -5.75 8.41 6.56
C SER A 114 -4.40 8.47 5.82
N GLU A 115 -4.04 9.65 5.34
CA GLU A 115 -2.81 9.92 4.55
C GLU A 115 -1.89 10.88 5.35
N THR A 116 -1.71 10.58 6.64
CA THR A 116 -0.81 11.33 7.53
C THR A 116 0.58 10.72 7.55
N GLU A 117 1.58 11.51 7.96
CA GLU A 117 2.95 11.03 8.09
C GLU A 117 3.02 9.85 9.05
N GLU A 118 2.28 9.89 10.16
CA GLU A 118 2.16 8.82 11.15
C GLU A 118 1.53 7.54 10.57
N THR A 119 0.52 7.66 9.70
CA THR A 119 -0.07 6.50 9.03
C THR A 119 0.96 5.81 8.13
N TYR A 120 1.63 6.57 7.26
CA TYR A 120 2.65 6.02 6.37
C TYR A 120 3.85 5.46 7.12
N SER A 121 4.18 6.08 8.25
CA SER A 121 5.21 5.65 9.17
C SER A 121 4.98 4.25 9.74
N VAL A 122 3.75 3.98 10.20
CA VAL A 122 3.36 2.64 10.66
C VAL A 122 3.36 1.66 9.49
N LEU A 123 2.81 2.05 8.34
CA LEU A 123 2.82 1.25 7.12
C LEU A 123 4.25 0.81 6.72
N PHE A 124 5.20 1.75 6.66
CA PHE A 124 6.57 1.45 6.26
C PHE A 124 7.31 0.59 7.26
N THR A 125 6.97 0.69 8.55
CA THR A 125 7.49 -0.21 9.58
C THR A 125 7.03 -1.65 9.33
N VAL A 126 5.79 -1.87 8.88
CA VAL A 126 5.33 -3.20 8.49
C VAL A 126 6.06 -3.68 7.22
N ILE A 127 6.20 -2.81 6.22
CA ILE A 127 6.91 -3.14 4.97
C ILE A 127 8.35 -3.60 5.24
N LEU A 128 9.09 -2.92 6.12
CA LEU A 128 10.44 -3.32 6.56
C LEU A 128 10.50 -4.77 7.05
N ASN A 129 9.45 -5.23 7.74
CA ASN A 129 9.40 -6.56 8.34
C ASN A 129 9.02 -7.65 7.34
N ILE A 130 8.26 -7.32 6.29
CA ILE A 130 7.72 -8.33 5.36
C ILE A 130 8.44 -8.39 4.03
N LEU A 131 9.11 -7.31 3.59
CA LEU A 131 9.73 -7.23 2.26
C LEU A 131 11.26 -7.18 2.39
N PRO A 132 11.99 -8.23 2.00
CA PRO A 132 13.43 -8.34 2.20
C PRO A 132 14.22 -7.57 1.13
N LEU A 133 14.10 -6.24 1.14
CA LEU A 133 14.89 -5.35 0.27
C LEU A 133 16.16 -4.87 0.96
N ASN A 134 17.16 -4.48 0.16
CA ASN A 134 18.30 -3.71 0.66
C ASN A 134 17.96 -2.21 0.66
N TYR A 135 17.24 -1.77 1.68
CA TYR A 135 16.68 -0.41 1.75
C TYR A 135 17.71 0.73 1.65
N ASP A 136 18.95 0.51 2.08
CA ASP A 136 20.04 1.51 1.95
C ASP A 136 20.43 1.77 0.48
N ARG A 137 20.01 0.90 -0.45
CA ARG A 137 20.26 1.03 -1.90
C ARG A 137 19.00 1.32 -2.70
N ILE A 138 17.86 1.50 -2.03
CA ILE A 138 16.59 1.75 -2.72
C ILE A 138 16.48 3.23 -3.10
N ARG A 139 16.07 3.46 -4.34
CA ARG A 139 15.49 4.71 -4.82
C ARG A 139 13.97 4.61 -4.76
N PHE A 140 13.36 5.37 -3.88
CA PHE A 140 11.91 5.50 -3.80
C PHE A 140 11.43 6.50 -4.86
N VAL A 141 10.37 6.14 -5.57
CA VAL A 141 9.65 7.02 -6.49
C VAL A 141 8.23 7.14 -5.97
N THR A 142 7.83 8.33 -5.52
CA THR A 142 6.52 8.57 -4.92
C THR A 142 5.73 9.64 -5.65
N ASP A 143 4.43 9.71 -5.38
CA ASP A 143 3.66 10.92 -5.62
C ASP A 143 4.24 12.10 -4.84
N TYR A 144 3.97 13.33 -5.30
CA TYR A 144 4.48 14.55 -4.66
C TYR A 144 3.68 14.89 -3.38
N GLU A 145 3.48 13.92 -2.50
CA GLU A 145 2.67 14.05 -1.29
C GLU A 145 3.58 14.17 -0.07
N ARG A 146 3.49 15.29 0.63
CA ARG A 146 4.44 15.65 1.69
C ARG A 146 4.48 14.64 2.84
N ALA A 147 3.33 14.18 3.30
CA ALA A 147 3.22 13.21 4.39
C ALA A 147 3.90 11.88 4.02
N LEU A 148 3.66 11.40 2.80
CA LEU A 148 4.30 10.21 2.24
C LEU A 148 5.82 10.38 2.13
N MET A 149 6.26 11.50 1.55
CA MET A 149 7.68 11.81 1.37
C MET A 149 8.43 11.88 2.70
N ASN A 150 7.87 12.61 3.68
CA ASN A 150 8.46 12.71 5.02
C ASN A 150 8.56 11.34 5.69
N ALA A 151 7.50 10.52 5.61
CA ALA A 151 7.50 9.20 6.20
C ALA A 151 8.54 8.26 5.57
N VAL A 152 8.76 8.34 4.25
CA VAL A 152 9.84 7.61 3.57
C VAL A 152 11.19 8.03 4.13
N GLN A 153 11.46 9.35 4.18
CA GLN A 153 12.74 9.86 4.70
C GLN A 153 12.95 9.52 6.17
N ARG A 154 11.88 9.47 6.96
CA ARG A 154 11.93 9.15 8.38
C ARG A 154 12.24 7.67 8.64
N ILE A 155 11.67 6.76 7.86
CA ILE A 155 11.86 5.30 8.03
C ILE A 155 13.08 4.77 7.28
N PHE A 156 13.40 5.35 6.12
CA PHE A 156 14.49 4.94 5.23
C PHE A 156 15.50 6.08 5.03
N PRO A 157 16.19 6.56 6.08
CA PRO A 157 16.99 7.77 6.02
C PRO A 157 18.19 7.70 5.05
N ASN A 158 18.67 6.50 4.76
CA ASN A 158 19.79 6.29 3.83
C ASN A 158 19.34 6.12 2.36
N SER A 159 18.03 5.99 2.13
CA SER A 159 17.48 5.80 0.78
C SER A 159 17.41 7.12 0.02
N GLU A 160 17.42 7.04 -1.31
CA GLU A 160 17.18 8.20 -2.15
C GLU A 160 15.67 8.30 -2.43
N LEU A 161 15.12 9.52 -2.37
CA LEU A 161 13.72 9.81 -2.65
C LEU A 161 13.60 10.70 -3.88
N LEU A 162 12.87 10.19 -4.87
CA LEU A 162 12.52 10.86 -6.12
C LEU A 162 11.01 11.05 -6.18
N CYS A 163 10.58 12.14 -6.81
CA CYS A 163 9.18 12.34 -7.14
C CYS A 163 8.89 11.83 -8.55
N CYS A 164 7.76 11.16 -8.72
CA CYS A 164 7.31 10.72 -10.03
C CYS A 164 7.09 11.92 -10.97
N TRP A 165 7.72 11.89 -12.15
CA TRP A 165 7.61 12.95 -13.16
C TRP A 165 6.17 13.20 -13.59
N PHE A 166 5.36 12.15 -13.70
CA PHE A 166 3.95 12.26 -14.07
C PHE A 166 3.16 13.02 -13.02
N SER A 167 3.29 12.64 -11.75
CA SER A 167 2.62 13.31 -10.62
C SER A 167 3.10 14.75 -10.46
N PHE A 168 4.38 15.03 -10.73
CA PHE A 168 4.91 16.39 -10.78
C PHE A 168 4.27 17.22 -11.91
N SER A 169 4.19 16.65 -13.12
CA SER A 169 3.61 17.30 -14.29
C SER A 169 2.13 17.62 -14.08
N GLN A 170 1.37 16.70 -13.48
CA GLN A 170 -0.03 16.94 -13.10
C GLN A 170 -0.15 18.10 -12.12
N LYS A 171 0.63 18.13 -11.04
CA LYS A 171 0.57 19.22 -10.07
C LYS A 171 0.94 20.57 -10.67
N LEU A 172 1.93 20.62 -11.56
CA LEU A 172 2.25 21.84 -12.29
C LEU A 172 1.06 22.31 -13.15
N PHE A 173 0.42 21.39 -13.86
CA PHE A 173 -0.75 21.71 -14.67
C PHE A 173 -1.91 22.25 -13.82
N ASP A 174 -2.22 21.59 -12.71
CA ASP A 174 -3.26 22.02 -11.78
C ASP A 174 -2.99 23.45 -11.25
N ILE A 175 -1.76 23.73 -10.80
CA ILE A 175 -1.36 25.06 -10.32
C ILE A 175 -1.52 26.14 -11.41
N VAL A 176 -1.09 25.84 -12.64
CA VAL A 176 -1.17 26.80 -13.76
C VAL A 176 -2.62 27.06 -14.13
N THR A 177 -3.45 26.02 -14.22
CA THR A 177 -4.87 26.16 -14.57
C THR A 177 -5.67 26.87 -13.48
N GLU A 178 -5.42 26.58 -12.20
CA GLU A 178 -6.08 27.25 -11.08
C GLU A 178 -5.73 28.75 -11.03
N LYS A 179 -4.47 29.11 -11.31
CA LYS A 179 -4.05 30.53 -11.37
C LYS A 179 -4.59 31.29 -12.58
N LEU A 180 -4.79 30.62 -13.71
CA LEU A 180 -5.31 31.25 -14.94
C LEU A 180 -6.84 31.37 -14.96
N MET A 181 -7.57 30.58 -14.16
CA MET A 181 -9.04 30.72 -14.02
C MET A 181 -9.45 31.76 -12.96
N VAL A 182 -8.50 32.31 -12.21
CA VAL A 182 -8.73 33.34 -11.18
C VAL A 182 -8.21 34.73 -11.61
N SER A 183 -7.67 34.85 -12.83
CA SER A 183 -7.27 36.11 -13.48
C SER A 183 -8.22 36.49 -14.61
#